data_AF-T0Z862-F1
#
_entry.id   AF-T0Z862-F1
#
_cell.length_a   1.000
_cell.length_b   1.000
_cell.length_c   1.000
_cell.angle_alpha   90.00
_cell.angle_beta   90.00
_cell.angle_gamma   90.00
#
_symmetry.space_group_name_H-M   'P 1'
#
loop_
_entity.id
_entity.type
_entity.pdbx_description
1 polymer ?
#
loop_
_entity_poly.entity_id
_entity_poly.type
_entity_poly.pdbx_seq_one_letter_code
_entity_poly.pdbx_strand_id
1 'polypeptide(L)'
;SSGLVGDSDIRSVELESVLSSLRPGQPVGLRVKANVARTVNRTENGLTKTHREPLDPDAIEPWFASAVEGALQNVKVDEMEFGIESQRSVPIAVVTIDASAAVVNAEALIRLVGAGIGRAKAFGCGMISVRPLPSARRL
;
A
#
# COMPACT_ATOMS: atom_id res chain seq x y z
N SER A 1 10.34 -38.76 7.93
CA SER A 1 10.37 -38.18 6.57
C SER A 1 9.80 -36.78 6.66
N SER A 2 10.61 -35.76 6.29
CA SER A 2 10.31 -34.34 5.99
C SER A 2 9.23 -33.62 6.82
N GLY A 3 9.50 -32.60 7.64
CA GLY A 3 10.53 -31.56 7.56
C GLY A 3 10.05 -30.42 6.66
N LEU A 4 9.54 -29.35 7.27
CA LEU A 4 9.57 -27.93 6.87
C LEU A 4 8.59 -27.15 7.77
N VAL A 5 9.02 -26.80 8.98
CA VAL A 5 8.42 -25.68 9.72
C VAL A 5 9.38 -24.53 9.47
N GLY A 6 8.97 -23.59 8.62
CA GLY A 6 9.75 -22.42 8.27
C GLY A 6 10.03 -21.60 9.52
N ASP A 7 11.31 -21.49 9.85
CA ASP A 7 11.83 -20.63 10.90
C ASP A 7 11.48 -19.18 10.55
N SER A 8 10.45 -18.64 11.19
CA SER A 8 10.08 -17.23 11.07
C SER A 8 11.01 -16.46 12.00
N ASP A 9 12.19 -16.12 11.49
CA ASP A 9 13.17 -15.26 12.16
C ASP A 9 12.54 -13.85 12.34
N ILE A 10 11.83 -13.64 13.44
CA ILE A 10 11.25 -12.34 13.78
C ILE A 10 12.38 -11.44 14.26
N ARG A 11 12.79 -10.51 13.41
CA ARG A 11 13.78 -9.48 13.75
C ARG A 11 13.08 -8.15 13.97
N SER A 12 13.35 -7.53 15.11
CA SER A 12 12.96 -6.16 15.39
C SER A 12 14.15 -5.25 15.12
N VAL A 13 13.99 -4.28 14.23
CA VAL A 13 14.97 -3.24 13.93
C VAL A 13 14.28 -1.89 13.97
N GLU A 14 14.99 -0.84 14.38
CA GLU A 14 14.45 0.51 14.31
C GLU A 14 14.26 0.92 12.84
N LEU A 15 13.02 1.22 12.49
CA LEU A 15 12.61 1.53 11.13
C LEU A 15 13.21 2.86 10.65
N GLU A 16 13.43 3.79 11.57
CA GLU A 16 14.06 5.10 11.35
C GLU A 16 15.44 4.97 10.71
N SER A 17 16.23 3.97 11.08
CA SER A 17 17.56 3.72 10.50
C SER A 17 17.46 3.32 9.01
N VAL A 18 16.49 2.47 8.69
CA VAL A 18 16.25 2.03 7.31
C VAL A 18 15.65 3.16 6.48
N LEU A 19 14.68 3.88 7.02
CA LEU A 19 14.00 4.95 6.31
C LEU A 19 14.86 6.21 6.14
N SER A 20 15.73 6.53 7.10
CA SER A 20 16.68 7.65 7.00
C SER A 20 17.78 7.41 5.95
N SER A 21 17.92 6.19 5.44
CA SER A 21 18.81 5.88 4.32
C SER A 21 18.23 6.27 2.96
N LEU A 22 16.92 6.55 2.86
CA LEU A 22 16.26 6.93 1.61
C LEU A 22 16.70 8.31 1.15
N ARG A 23 16.89 8.48 -0.16
CA ARG A 23 17.33 9.74 -0.79
C ARG A 23 16.42 10.09 -1.98
N PRO A 24 16.17 11.39 -2.25
CA PRO A 24 15.58 11.81 -3.51
C PRO A 24 16.33 11.23 -4.73
N GLY A 25 15.59 10.78 -5.73
CA GLY A 25 16.09 10.10 -6.93
C GLY A 25 16.38 8.61 -6.75
N GLN A 26 16.33 8.07 -5.53
CA GLN A 26 16.59 6.66 -5.28
C GLN A 26 15.43 5.80 -5.80
N PRO A 27 15.71 4.74 -6.59
CA PRO A 27 14.68 3.79 -6.98
C PRO A 27 14.31 2.90 -5.80
N VAL A 28 13.01 2.63 -5.66
CA VAL A 28 12.44 1.81 -4.59
C VAL A 28 11.40 0.85 -5.14
N GLY A 29 11.32 -0.33 -4.52
CA GLY A 29 10.21 -1.26 -4.65
C GLY A 29 9.25 -1.06 -3.48
N LEU A 30 7.97 -1.26 -3.73
CA LEU A 30 6.88 -0.98 -2.81
C LEU A 30 5.93 -2.16 -2.81
N ARG A 31 5.43 -2.52 -1.62
CA ARG A 31 4.27 -3.40 -1.47
C ARG A 31 3.24 -2.73 -0.57
N VAL A 32 2.00 -2.65 -1.03
CA VAL A 32 0.90 -2.04 -0.30
C VAL A 32 -0.31 -2.95 -0.33
N LYS A 33 -0.78 -3.37 0.85
CA LYS A 33 -2.09 -4.00 0.98
C LYS A 33 -3.10 -2.94 1.36
N ALA A 34 -4.11 -2.68 0.54
CA ALA A 34 -5.08 -1.62 0.78
C ALA A 34 -6.52 -2.10 0.62
N ASN A 35 -7.41 -1.51 1.41
CA ASN A 35 -8.83 -1.56 1.12
C ASN A 35 -9.18 -0.43 0.15
N VAL A 36 -9.36 -0.80 -1.12
CA VAL A 36 -9.80 0.14 -2.16
C VAL A 36 -11.33 0.08 -2.25
N ALA A 37 -11.97 0.88 -1.40
CA ALA A 37 -13.41 1.07 -1.43
C ALA A 37 -13.76 2.56 -1.48
N ARG A 38 -14.65 2.91 -2.41
CA ARG A 38 -15.25 4.23 -2.51
C ARG A 38 -16.47 4.31 -1.61
N THR A 39 -16.72 5.51 -1.09
CA THR A 39 -17.91 5.80 -0.30
C THR A 39 -18.98 6.33 -1.24
N VAL A 40 -20.12 5.65 -1.30
CA VAL A 40 -21.26 6.09 -2.09
C VAL A 40 -22.42 6.37 -1.15
N ASN A 41 -23.11 7.49 -1.36
CA ASN A 41 -24.31 7.82 -0.60
C ASN A 41 -25.51 7.43 -1.46
N ARG A 42 -26.36 6.56 -0.93
CA ARG A 42 -27.59 6.12 -1.59
C ARG A 42 -28.78 6.62 -0.80
N THR A 43 -29.64 7.39 -1.42
CA THR A 43 -30.89 7.83 -0.81
C THR A 43 -31.99 6.85 -1.20
N GLU A 44 -32.59 6.21 -0.21
CA GLU A 44 -33.65 5.23 -0.38
C GLU A 44 -34.75 5.52 0.64
N ASN A 45 -36.00 5.65 0.19
CA ASN A 45 -37.15 6.02 1.02
C ASN A 45 -36.96 7.29 1.88
N GLY A 46 -36.28 8.30 1.34
CA GLY A 46 -36.02 9.57 2.04
C GLY A 46 -34.89 9.51 3.08
N LEU A 47 -34.23 8.37 3.24
CA LEU A 47 -33.08 8.19 4.13
C LEU A 47 -31.80 8.04 3.30
N THR A 48 -30.82 8.90 3.53
CA THR A 48 -29.48 8.76 2.94
C THR A 48 -28.68 7.76 3.76
N LYS A 49 -28.30 6.65 3.14
CA LYS A 49 -27.39 5.65 3.70
C LYS A 49 -26.05 5.72 3.00
N THR A 50 -24.98 5.66 3.77
CA THR A 50 -23.62 5.60 3.25
C THR A 50 -23.23 4.13 3.05
N HIS A 51 -22.94 3.76 1.81
CA HIS A 51 -22.43 2.45 1.44
C HIS A 51 -20.96 2.53 1.03
N ARG A 52 -20.29 1.38 1.08
CA ARG A 52 -18.92 1.23 0.59
C ARG A 52 -18.94 0.21 -0.53
N GLU A 53 -18.41 0.61 -1.66
CA GLU A 53 -18.27 -0.23 -2.84
C GLU A 53 -16.78 -0.38 -3.17
N PRO A 54 -16.30 -1.58 -3.54
CA PRO A 54 -14.95 -1.74 -4.09
C PRO A 54 -14.72 -0.79 -5.27
N LEU A 55 -13.48 -0.32 -5.44
CA LEU A 55 -13.12 0.41 -6.66
C LEU A 55 -13.12 -0.54 -7.86
N ASP A 56 -13.51 -0.01 -9.02
CA ASP A 56 -13.29 -0.67 -10.31
C ASP A 56 -11.78 -0.91 -10.51
N PRO A 57 -11.35 -2.06 -11.05
CA PRO A 57 -9.93 -2.38 -11.23
C PRO A 57 -9.13 -1.27 -11.95
N ASP A 58 -9.71 -0.69 -12.99
CA ASP A 58 -9.09 0.38 -13.79
C ASP A 58 -8.88 1.68 -13.00
N ALA A 59 -9.58 1.86 -11.87
CA ALA A 59 -9.45 3.02 -11.01
C ALA A 59 -8.39 2.84 -9.90
N ILE A 60 -7.81 1.65 -9.74
CA ILE A 60 -6.86 1.36 -8.66
C ILE A 60 -5.50 1.98 -8.92
N GLU A 61 -4.96 1.90 -10.14
CA GLU A 61 -3.68 2.54 -10.45
C GLU A 61 -3.73 4.07 -10.28
N PRO A 62 -4.73 4.80 -10.81
CA PRO A 62 -4.85 6.24 -10.57
C PRO A 62 -5.02 6.58 -9.08
N TRP A 63 -5.80 5.79 -8.35
CA TRP A 63 -5.96 5.96 -6.90
C TRP A 63 -4.63 5.77 -6.18
N PHE A 64 -3.87 4.74 -6.52
CA PHE A 64 -2.58 4.45 -5.89
C PHE A 64 -1.54 5.53 -6.21
N ALA A 65 -1.47 5.96 -7.47
CA ALA A 65 -0.58 7.04 -7.91
C ALA A 65 -0.87 8.35 -7.15
N SER A 66 -2.15 8.69 -6.98
CA SER A 66 -2.55 9.85 -6.16
C SER A 66 -2.21 9.67 -4.68
N ALA A 67 -2.37 8.47 -4.14
CA ALA A 67 -2.08 8.18 -2.73
C ALA A 67 -0.59 8.32 -2.36
N VAL A 68 0.31 8.18 -3.34
CA VAL A 68 1.77 8.31 -3.16
C VAL A 68 2.35 9.60 -3.71
N GLU A 69 1.51 10.48 -4.25
CA GLU A 69 1.90 11.75 -4.85
C GLU A 69 2.68 12.62 -3.86
N GLY A 70 3.70 13.32 -4.36
CA GLY A 70 4.58 14.17 -3.56
C GLY A 70 5.65 13.41 -2.76
N ALA A 71 5.45 12.13 -2.45
CA ALA A 71 6.49 11.25 -1.89
C ALA A 71 7.28 10.52 -2.98
N LEU A 72 6.58 10.05 -4.01
CA LEU A 72 7.11 9.21 -5.07
C LEU A 72 6.75 9.77 -6.46
N GLN A 73 7.56 9.41 -7.46
CA GLN A 73 7.31 9.69 -8.88
C GLN A 73 7.61 8.46 -9.73
N ASN A 74 7.17 8.50 -10.99
CA ASN A 74 7.33 7.40 -11.96
C ASN A 74 6.86 6.06 -11.39
N VAL A 75 5.73 6.10 -10.68
CA VAL A 75 5.14 4.94 -10.05
C VAL A 75 4.64 4.01 -11.15
N LYS A 76 5.13 2.78 -11.12
CA LYS A 76 4.70 1.72 -12.01
C LYS A 76 4.19 0.57 -11.15
N VAL A 77 2.94 0.19 -11.38
CA VAL A 77 2.42 -1.04 -10.79
C VAL A 77 2.98 -2.21 -11.57
N ASP A 78 3.59 -3.15 -10.85
CA ASP A 78 4.19 -4.35 -11.40
C ASP A 78 3.21 -5.54 -11.28
N GLU A 79 2.49 -5.64 -10.16
CA GLU A 79 1.51 -6.70 -9.91
C GLU A 79 0.37 -6.21 -9.01
N MET A 80 -0.83 -6.76 -9.22
CA MET A 80 -1.99 -6.56 -8.34
C MET A 80 -2.65 -7.90 -8.02
N GLU A 81 -2.86 -8.14 -6.73
CA GLU A 81 -3.60 -9.30 -6.24
C GLU A 81 -4.88 -8.85 -5.53
N PHE A 82 -6.02 -9.33 -6.00
CA PHE A 82 -7.33 -9.00 -5.44
C PHE A 82 -7.78 -10.07 -4.44
N GLY A 83 -8.35 -9.63 -3.32
CA GLY A 83 -8.87 -10.52 -2.30
C GLY A 83 -10.11 -9.96 -1.61
N ILE A 84 -10.80 -10.86 -0.91
CA ILE A 84 -11.85 -10.49 0.04
C ILE A 84 -11.42 -11.06 1.39
N GLU A 85 -11.24 -10.19 2.36
CA GLU A 85 -11.04 -10.59 3.74
C GLU A 85 -12.33 -10.39 4.52
N SER A 86 -12.51 -11.15 5.60
CA SER A 86 -13.62 -10.93 6.51
C SER A 86 -13.09 -10.72 7.92
N GLN A 87 -13.59 -9.68 8.57
CA GLN A 87 -13.38 -9.50 10.01
C GLN A 87 -14.75 -9.29 10.65
N ARG A 88 -15.08 -10.11 11.65
CA ARG A 88 -16.40 -10.07 12.33
C ARG A 88 -17.58 -10.14 11.35
N SER A 89 -17.47 -11.00 10.34
CA SER A 89 -18.50 -11.22 9.29
C SER A 89 -18.76 -10.04 8.35
N VAL A 90 -17.94 -8.98 8.39
CA VAL A 90 -18.00 -7.89 7.41
C VAL A 90 -16.96 -8.15 6.32
N PRO A 91 -17.37 -8.30 5.05
CA PRO A 91 -16.43 -8.46 3.94
C PRO A 91 -15.71 -7.15 3.65
N ILE A 92 -14.41 -7.26 3.41
CA ILE A 92 -13.47 -6.18 3.14
C ILE A 92 -12.77 -6.54 1.84
N ALA A 93 -13.07 -5.82 0.77
CA ALA A 93 -12.30 -5.93 -0.47
C ALA A 93 -10.89 -5.38 -0.23
N VAL A 94 -9.89 -6.17 -0.58
CA VAL A 94 -8.48 -5.82 -0.44
C VAL A 94 -7.77 -5.99 -1.77
N VAL A 95 -6.81 -5.11 -2.03
CA VAL A 95 -5.83 -5.28 -3.10
C VAL A 95 -4.44 -5.30 -2.47
N THR A 96 -3.57 -6.17 -2.93
CA THR A 96 -2.13 -6.07 -2.71
C THR A 96 -1.50 -5.56 -4.00
N ILE A 97 -0.79 -4.44 -3.92
CA ILE A 97 -0.12 -3.79 -5.04
C ILE A 97 1.38 -3.92 -4.81
N ASP A 98 2.09 -4.51 -5.77
CA ASP A 98 3.53 -4.39 -5.89
C ASP A 98 3.86 -3.36 -6.96
N ALA A 99 4.78 -2.46 -6.63
CA ALA A 99 5.12 -1.34 -7.50
C ALA A 99 6.60 -0.96 -7.40
N SER A 100 7.08 -0.28 -8.43
CA SER A 100 8.38 0.38 -8.47
C SER A 100 8.20 1.88 -8.66
N ALA A 101 9.06 2.68 -8.02
CA ALA A 101 9.00 4.13 -8.11
C ALA A 101 10.37 4.76 -7.82
N ALA A 102 10.47 6.08 -7.99
CA ALA A 102 11.60 6.87 -7.52
C ALA A 102 11.16 7.79 -6.37
N VAL A 103 11.99 7.89 -5.33
CA VAL A 103 11.76 8.80 -4.21
C VAL A 103 11.88 10.24 -4.68
N VAL A 104 10.87 11.06 -4.42
CA VAL A 104 10.92 12.52 -4.64
C VAL A 104 11.25 13.22 -3.33
N ASN A 105 10.53 12.85 -2.28
CA ASN A 105 10.66 13.46 -0.97
C ASN A 105 10.70 12.37 0.11
N ALA A 106 11.89 12.15 0.67
CA ALA A 106 12.12 11.11 1.67
C ALA A 106 11.28 11.34 2.94
N GLU A 107 11.12 12.58 3.40
CA GLU A 107 10.29 12.86 4.58
C GLU A 107 8.81 12.61 4.32
N ALA A 108 8.32 12.97 3.13
CA ALA A 108 6.94 12.69 2.74
C ALA A 108 6.70 11.18 2.66
N LEU A 109 7.67 10.41 2.16
CA LEU A 109 7.62 8.96 2.14
C LEU A 109 7.64 8.36 3.55
N ILE A 110 8.47 8.88 4.46
CA ILE A 110 8.49 8.46 5.87
C ILE A 110 7.13 8.69 6.53
N ARG A 111 6.56 9.88 6.34
CA ARG A 111 5.21 10.20 6.84
C ARG A 111 4.16 9.27 6.25
N LEU A 112 4.27 8.96 4.95
CA LEU A 112 3.35 8.06 4.26
C LEU A 112 3.44 6.63 4.78
N VAL A 113 4.65 6.11 5.03
CA VAL A 113 4.88 4.79 5.63
C VAL A 113 4.31 4.74 7.05
N GLY A 114 4.57 5.76 7.87
CA GLY A 114 4.05 5.83 9.24
C GLY A 114 2.53 6.01 9.33
N ALA A 115 1.94 6.78 8.41
CA ALA A 115 0.50 7.01 8.38
C ALA A 115 -0.27 5.85 7.74
N GLY A 116 0.33 5.18 6.75
CA GLY A 116 -0.28 4.18 5.89
C GLY A 116 -1.27 4.74 4.85
N ILE A 117 -1.47 3.99 3.76
CA ILE A 117 -2.34 4.35 2.63
C ILE A 117 -3.78 3.83 2.82
N GLY A 118 -4.77 4.61 2.39
CA GLY A 118 -6.15 4.14 2.30
C GLY A 118 -6.86 3.96 3.65
N ARG A 119 -7.91 3.15 3.65
CA ARG A 119 -8.81 2.92 4.80
C ARG A 119 -8.59 1.54 5.41
N ALA A 120 -9.36 1.25 6.46
CA ALA A 120 -9.36 -0.03 7.15
C ALA A 120 -7.98 -0.42 7.74
N LYS A 121 -7.22 0.56 8.25
CA LYS A 121 -5.87 0.35 8.80
C LYS A 121 -5.81 -0.67 9.95
N ALA A 122 -6.84 -0.68 10.80
CA ALA A 122 -7.02 -1.66 11.86
C ALA A 122 -7.30 -3.09 11.38
N PHE A 123 -7.52 -3.28 10.07
CA PHE A 123 -7.86 -4.56 9.45
C PHE A 123 -6.72 -5.09 8.58
N GLY A 124 -5.47 -4.74 8.88
CA GLY A 124 -4.29 -5.19 8.14
C GLY A 124 -4.11 -4.53 6.76
N CYS A 125 -4.82 -3.43 6.50
CA CYS A 125 -4.65 -2.61 5.31
C CYS A 125 -3.82 -1.36 5.61
N GLY A 126 -3.30 -0.74 4.56
CA GLY A 126 -2.61 0.54 4.57
C GLY A 126 -1.15 0.50 4.98
N MET A 127 -0.61 -0.65 5.41
CA MET A 127 0.84 -0.76 5.59
C MET A 127 1.54 -0.70 4.24
N ILE A 128 2.63 0.07 4.19
CA ILE A 128 3.50 0.20 3.03
C ILE A 128 4.85 -0.40 3.41
N SER A 129 5.29 -1.39 2.65
CA SER A 129 6.66 -1.87 2.71
C SER A 129 7.46 -1.20 1.61
N VAL A 130 8.61 -0.64 1.95
CA VAL A 130 9.53 0.02 1.01
C VAL A 130 10.87 -0.71 1.04
N ARG A 131 11.42 -1.00 -0.13
CA ARG A 131 12.78 -1.52 -0.28
C ARG A 131 13.59 -0.67 -1.25
N PRO A 132 14.82 -0.26 -0.91
CA PRO A 132 15.77 0.26 -1.88
C PRO A 132 15.97 -0.71 -3.05
N LEU A 133 15.97 -0.20 -4.28
CA LEU A 133 16.44 -0.93 -5.44
C LEU A 133 17.87 -0.48 -5.79
N PRO A 134 18.68 -1.33 -6.42
CA PRO A 134 19.96 -0.91 -6.97
C PRO A 134 19.74 0.25 -7.94
N SER A 135 20.36 1.39 -7.68
CA SER A 135 20.45 2.45 -8.69
C SER A 135 21.21 1.89 -9.88
N ALA A 136 20.62 1.96 -11.08
CA ALA A 136 21.31 1.60 -12.31
C ALA A 136 22.65 2.35 -12.31
N ARG A 137 23.76 1.61 -12.27
CA ARG A 137 25.10 2.18 -12.34
C ARG A 137 25.14 2.95 -13.67
N ARG A 138 25.24 4.27 -13.61
CA ARG A 138 25.63 5.04 -14.80
C ARG A 138 27.06 4.60 -15.10
N LEU A 139 27.24 3.86 -16.20
CA LEU A 139 28.53 3.60 -16.83
C LEU A 139 29.04 4.90 -17.47
#